data_AF-A0AAV5TAD8-F1
#
_entry.id   AF-A0AAV5TAD8-F1
#
_cell.length_a   1.000
_cell.length_b   1.000
_cell.length_c   1.000
_cell.angle_alpha   90.00
_cell.angle_beta   90.00
_cell.angle_gamma   90.00
#
_symmetry.space_group_name_H-M   'P 1'
#
loop_
_entity.id
_entity.type
_entity.pdbx_description
1 polymer ?
#
loop_
_entity_poly.entity_id
_entity_poly.type
_entity_poly.pdbx_seq_one_letter_code
_entity_poly.pdbx_strand_id
1 'polypeptide(L)'
;DQVLRELQLMNITGVHLRADNAGAYHSLGTIASIPHLSDKHKVKVLSLSFSEAQNGKSSCDRVAAQVKRKLRDYVARGKNINSEANLYEAIAQ
;
A
#
# COMPACT_ATOMS: atom_id res chain seq x y z
N ASP A 1 -0.96 9.36 0.02
CA ASP A 1 -0.23 10.64 0.19
C ASP A 1 1.22 10.41 0.63
N GLN A 2 1.44 9.78 1.79
CA GLN A 2 2.78 9.59 2.38
C GLN A 2 3.83 9.00 1.43
N VAL A 3 3.48 7.98 0.64
CA VAL A 3 4.42 7.37 -0.32
C VAL A 3 4.91 8.36 -1.36
N LEU A 4 4.03 9.18 -1.95
CA LEU A 4 4.44 10.18 -2.95
C LEU A 4 5.35 11.25 -2.34
N ARG A 5 5.09 11.63 -1.08
CA ARG A 5 5.97 12.54 -0.32
C ARG A 5 7.36 11.94 -0.12
N GLU A 6 7.45 10.66 0.26
CA GLU A 6 8.74 9.99 0.43
C GLU A 6 9.50 9.89 -0.90
N LEU A 7 8.81 9.55 -1.99
CA LEU A 7 9.43 9.52 -3.33
C LEU A 7 9.92 10.90 -3.77
N GLN A 8 9.18 11.97 -3.46
CA GLN A 8 9.64 13.34 -3.70
C GLN A 8 10.96 13.63 -2.96
N LEU A 9 11.09 13.22 -1.69
CA LEU A 9 12.32 13.38 -0.90
C LEU A 9 13.50 12.57 -1.48
N MET A 10 13.20 11.51 -2.23
CA MET A 10 14.18 10.70 -2.97
C MET A 10 14.48 11.25 -4.37
N ASN A 11 14.02 12.46 -4.70
CA ASN A 11 14.13 13.09 -6.03
C ASN A 11 13.48 12.27 -7.17
N ILE A 12 12.49 11.45 -6.87
CA ILE A 12 11.71 10.74 -7.89
C ILE A 12 10.63 11.68 -8.42
N THR A 13 10.57 11.85 -9.75
CA THR A 13 9.70 12.83 -10.41
C THR A 13 8.48 12.20 -11.08
N GLY A 14 8.44 10.86 -11.22
CA GLY A 14 7.36 10.16 -11.90
C GLY A 14 7.20 8.72 -11.43
N VAL A 15 5.95 8.26 -11.40
CA VAL A 15 5.59 6.91 -10.95
C VAL A 15 4.51 6.29 -11.81
N HIS A 16 4.53 4.96 -11.89
CA HIS A 16 3.42 4.16 -12.40
C HIS A 16 2.75 3.46 -11.22
N LEU A 17 1.45 3.73 -11.03
CA LEU A 17 0.68 3.09 -9.98
C LEU A 17 0.02 1.83 -10.53
N ARG A 18 -0.05 0.82 -9.67
CA ARG A 18 -0.76 -0.42 -9.95
C ARG A 18 -1.66 -0.78 -8.79
N ALA A 19 -2.92 -1.04 -9.08
CA ALA A 19 -3.93 -1.44 -8.11
C ALA A 19 -4.45 -2.87 -8.36
N ASP A 20 -5.19 -3.40 -7.39
CA ASP A 20 -6.02 -4.58 -7.58
C ASP A 20 -7.23 -4.22 -8.47
N ASN A 21 -7.78 -5.20 -9.18
CA ASN A 21 -8.88 -4.99 -10.12
C ASN A 21 -10.27 -4.98 -9.49
N ALA A 22 -10.37 -5.04 -8.16
CA ALA A 22 -11.65 -4.91 -7.49
C ALA A 22 -12.30 -3.56 -7.82
N GLY A 23 -13.63 -3.55 -7.96
CA GLY A 23 -14.41 -2.35 -8.31
C GLY A 23 -14.16 -1.14 -7.39
N ALA A 24 -13.75 -1.38 -6.14
CA ALA A 24 -13.38 -0.32 -5.19
C ALA A 24 -12.22 0.57 -5.71
N TYR A 25 -11.30 0.04 -6.50
CA TYR A 25 -10.17 0.79 -7.06
C TYR A 25 -10.51 1.53 -8.36
N HIS A 26 -11.67 1.24 -8.95
CA HIS A 26 -12.20 1.91 -10.16
C HIS A 26 -13.11 3.10 -9.83
N SER A 27 -13.21 3.48 -8.55
CA SER A 27 -14.08 4.59 -8.15
C SER A 27 -13.64 5.92 -8.78
N LEU A 28 -14.61 6.75 -9.17
CA LEU A 28 -14.35 8.08 -9.71
C LEU A 28 -13.52 8.93 -8.74
N GLY A 29 -13.80 8.85 -7.44
CA GLY A 29 -13.05 9.59 -6.42
C GLY A 29 -11.57 9.22 -6.40
N THR A 30 -11.25 7.93 -6.51
CA THR A 30 -9.86 7.46 -6.59
C THR A 30 -9.16 8.04 -7.81
N ILE A 31 -9.75 7.89 -9.00
CA ILE A 31 -9.12 8.31 -10.26
C ILE A 31 -9.01 9.84 -10.34
N ALA A 32 -10.07 10.56 -9.96
CA ALA A 32 -10.10 12.02 -9.96
C ALA A 32 -9.14 12.67 -8.95
N SER A 33 -8.73 11.94 -7.91
CA SER A 33 -7.75 12.44 -6.93
C SER A 33 -6.30 12.46 -7.44
N ILE A 34 -5.99 11.70 -8.51
CA ILE A 34 -4.62 11.51 -8.99
C ILE A 34 -3.93 12.82 -9.43
N PRO A 35 -4.57 13.72 -10.20
CA PRO A 35 -3.95 14.99 -10.57
C PRO A 35 -3.63 15.86 -9.36
N HIS A 36 -4.54 15.92 -8.38
CA HIS A 36 -4.34 16.67 -7.15
C HIS A 36 -3.15 16.12 -6.34
N LEU A 37 -3.06 14.79 -6.20
CA LEU A 37 -1.93 14.13 -5.54
C LEU A 37 -0.60 14.40 -6.27
N SER A 38 -0.63 14.38 -7.60
CA SER A 38 0.57 14.64 -8.41
C SER A 38 1.08 16.07 -8.23
N ASP A 39 0.17 17.06 -8.22
CA ASP A 39 0.55 18.46 -8.02
C ASP A 39 1.03 18.74 -6.60
N LYS A 40 0.38 18.14 -5.60
CA LYS A 40 0.73 18.30 -4.19
C LYS A 40 2.16 17.85 -3.87
N HIS A 41 2.58 16.71 -4.40
CA HIS A 41 3.91 16.13 -4.11
C HIS A 41 4.95 16.36 -5.21
N LYS A 42 4.59 17.04 -6.30
CA LYS A 42 5.47 17.25 -7.46
C LYS A 42 6.02 15.93 -8.04
N VAL A 43 5.29 14.84 -7.87
CA VAL A 43 5.57 13.52 -8.47
C VAL A 43 4.46 13.20 -9.46
N LYS A 44 4.78 13.07 -10.74
CA LYS A 44 3.80 12.78 -11.79
C LYS A 44 3.34 11.32 -11.72
N VAL A 45 2.05 11.09 -11.55
CA VAL A 45 1.48 9.76 -11.78
C VAL A 45 1.28 9.58 -13.29
N LEU A 46 2.13 8.76 -13.91
CA LEU A 46 2.19 8.57 -15.36
C LEU A 46 1.13 7.59 -15.86
N SER A 47 0.78 6.60 -15.04
CA SER A 47 -0.32 5.68 -15.32
C SER A 47 -0.88 5.08 -14.03
N LEU A 48 -2.16 4.71 -14.08
CA LEU A 48 -2.79 3.79 -13.14
C LEU A 48 -3.18 2.54 -13.93
N SER A 49 -2.58 1.41 -13.57
CA SER A 49 -2.88 0.10 -14.14
C SER A 49 -3.57 -0.79 -13.12
N PHE A 50 -4.32 -1.79 -13.60
CA PHE A 50 -5.01 -2.75 -12.75
C PHE A 50 -4.46 -4.15 -13.02
N SER A 51 -4.47 -4.99 -11.99
CA SER A 51 -3.99 -6.37 -12.09
C SER A 51 -4.97 -7.23 -12.90
N GLU A 52 -4.51 -8.21 -13.68
CA GLU A 52 -5.42 -9.13 -14.36
C GLU A 52 -6.27 -9.93 -13.37
N ALA A 53 -7.51 -10.23 -13.76
CA ALA A 53 -8.36 -11.13 -12.99
C ALA A 53 -7.68 -12.51 -12.95
N GLN A 54 -7.16 -12.89 -11.78
CA GLN A 54 -6.52 -14.18 -11.46
C GLN A 54 -5.01 -14.37 -11.75
N ASN A 55 -4.25 -13.37 -12.23
CA ASN A 55 -2.81 -13.59 -12.51
C ASN A 55 -1.84 -12.50 -12.01
N GLY A 56 -2.23 -11.72 -11.00
CA GLY A 56 -1.49 -10.50 -10.64
C GLY A 56 -1.33 -10.13 -9.17
N LYS A 57 -1.78 -10.93 -8.19
CA LYS A 57 -1.79 -10.46 -6.79
C LYS A 57 -0.49 -10.69 -6.01
N SER A 58 0.63 -10.95 -6.69
CA SER A 58 1.81 -11.58 -6.06
C SER A 58 2.50 -10.74 -4.98
N SER A 59 2.79 -9.45 -5.21
CA SER A 59 3.62 -8.67 -4.30
C SER A 59 2.87 -8.24 -3.04
N CYS A 60 1.65 -7.74 -3.19
CA CYS A 60 0.84 -7.28 -2.06
C CYS A 60 0.37 -8.46 -1.19
N ASP A 61 -0.06 -9.57 -1.79
CA ASP A 61 -0.44 -10.77 -1.02
C ASP A 61 0.74 -11.37 -0.28
N ARG A 62 1.95 -11.32 -0.87
CA ARG A 62 3.17 -11.75 -0.19
C ARG A 62 3.44 -10.90 1.06
N VAL A 63 3.32 -9.57 0.96
CA VAL A 63 3.48 -8.69 2.14
C VAL A 63 2.37 -8.95 3.16
N ALA A 64 1.12 -9.11 2.73
CA ALA A 64 0.02 -9.45 3.63
C ALA A 64 0.24 -10.80 4.33
N ALA A 65 0.78 -11.80 3.64
CA ALA A 65 1.15 -13.08 4.23
C ALA A 65 2.28 -12.95 5.25
N GLN A 66 3.30 -12.13 4.96
CA GLN A 66 4.38 -11.82 5.92
C GLN A 66 3.82 -11.14 7.17
N VAL A 67 2.98 -10.11 7.00
CA VAL A 67 2.30 -9.43 8.11
C VAL A 67 1.51 -10.45 8.95
N LYS A 68 0.64 -11.24 8.34
CA LYS A 68 -0.14 -12.28 9.04
C LYS A 68 0.74 -13.26 9.80
N ARG A 69 1.89 -13.66 9.24
CA ARG A 69 2.86 -14.52 9.94
C ARG A 69 3.43 -13.82 11.17
N LYS A 70 3.93 -12.58 11.03
CA LYS A 70 4.47 -11.80 12.16
C LYS A 70 3.46 -11.65 13.31
N LEU A 71 2.18 -11.40 12.98
CA LEU A 71 1.12 -11.32 13.98
C LEU A 71 0.91 -12.66 14.70
N ARG A 72 0.89 -13.78 13.97
CA ARG A 72 0.81 -15.11 14.59
C ARG A 72 2.01 -15.40 15.49
N ASP A 73 3.22 -15.09 15.06
CA ASP A 73 4.44 -15.32 15.83
C ASP A 73 4.51 -14.42 17.08
N TYR A 74 3.93 -13.22 17.01
CA TYR A 74 3.76 -12.33 18.17
C TYR A 74 2.83 -12.96 19.21
N VAL A 75 1.66 -13.47 18.78
CA VAL A 75 0.70 -14.14 19.67
C VAL A 75 1.24 -15.46 20.21
N ALA A 76 1.95 -16.24 19.40
CA ALA A 76 2.56 -17.50 19.82
C ALA A 76 3.62 -17.33 20.92
N ARG A 77 4.20 -16.13 21.05
CA ARG A 77 5.11 -15.77 22.16
C ARG A 77 4.37 -15.31 23.44
N GLY A 78 3.05 -15.50 23.51
CA GLY A 78 2.24 -15.12 24.68
C GLY A 78 1.90 -13.64 24.74
N LYS A 79 2.17 -12.86 23.68
CA LYS A 79 1.76 -11.45 23.60
C LYS A 79 0.35 -11.33 23.03
N ASN A 80 -0.37 -10.26 23.38
CA ASN A 80 -1.72 -10.00 22.88
C ASN A 80 -1.75 -8.76 21.98
N ILE A 81 -2.64 -8.75 20.99
CA ILE A 81 -2.86 -7.61 20.09
C ILE A 81 -4.23 -7.01 20.39
N ASN A 82 -4.28 -6.14 21.40
CA ASN A 82 -5.52 -5.50 21.85
C ASN A 82 -5.53 -3.99 21.57
N SER A 83 -4.45 -3.46 21.01
CA SER A 83 -4.29 -2.05 20.66
C SER A 83 -3.54 -1.89 19.34
N GLU A 84 -3.69 -0.72 18.72
CA GLU A 84 -2.89 -0.30 17.58
C GLU A 84 -1.39 -0.36 17.86
N ALA A 85 -0.94 0.04 19.06
CA ALA A 85 0.46 -0.01 19.45
C ALA A 85 1.01 -1.45 19.43
N ASN A 86 0.24 -2.43 19.91
CA ASN A 86 0.63 -3.84 19.84
C ASN A 86 0.70 -4.33 18.39
N LEU A 87 -0.21 -3.86 17.52
CA LEU A 87 -0.20 -4.22 16.11
C LEU A 87 1.06 -3.68 15.42
N TYR A 88 1.41 -2.42 15.66
CA TYR A 88 2.65 -1.84 15.13
C TYR A 88 3.89 -2.55 15.64
N GLU A 89 3.96 -2.84 16.95
CA GLU A 89 5.06 -3.61 17.54
C GLU A 89 5.17 -5.01 16.91
N ALA A 90 4.04 -5.67 16.65
CA ALA A 90 4.02 -7.00 16.04
C ALA A 90 4.51 -6.99 14.59
N ILE A 91 4.17 -5.97 13.81
CA ILE A 91 4.56 -5.86 12.39
C ILE A 91 6.03 -5.41 12.24
N ALA A 92 6.57 -4.68 13.21
CA ALA A 92 7.93 -4.15 13.19
C ALA A 92 9.03 -5.20 13.46
N GLN A 93 8.67 -6.37 14.03
CA GLN A 93 9.60 -7.46 14.32
C GLN A 93 10.00 -8.24 13.08
#